data_AF-A0A536DHA6-F1
#
_entry.id   AF-A0A536DHA6-F1
#
_cell.length_a   1.000
_cell.length_b   1.000
_cell.length_c   1.000
_cell.angle_alpha   90.00
_cell.angle_beta   90.00
_cell.angle_gamma   90.00
#
_symmetry.space_group_name_H-M   'P 1'
#
loop_
_entity.id
_entity.type
_entity.pdbx_description
1 polymer ?
#
loop_
_entity_poly.entity_id
_entity_poly.type
_entity_poly.pdbx_seq_one_letter_code
_entity_poly.pdbx_strand_id
1 'polypeptide(L)' 'MQIGDNVRVRATDRRARIIEDLGNSHYRVLFYLDPDADALDRDTPQDEDDAGGVYTAEDLEVIA' A
#
# COMPACT_ATOMS: atom_id res chain seq x y z
N MET A 1 -4.72 -9.49 -9.53
CA MET A 1 -3.87 -8.37 -9.08
C MET A 1 -3.09 -7.90 -10.27
N GLN A 2 -3.18 -6.60 -10.54
CA GLN A 2 -2.47 -5.89 -11.60
C GLN A 2 -2.09 -4.50 -11.10
N ILE A 3 -1.12 -3.86 -11.74
CA ILE A 3 -0.74 -2.48 -11.46
C ILE A 3 -1.99 -1.59 -11.59
N GLY A 4 -2.20 -0.75 -10.57
CA GLY A 4 -3.35 0.13 -10.48
C GLY A 4 -4.51 -0.42 -9.65
N ASP A 5 -4.56 -1.72 -9.34
CA ASP A 5 -5.56 -2.30 -8.45
C ASP A 5 -5.44 -1.69 -7.04
N ASN A 6 -6.60 -1.42 -6.43
CA ASN A 6 -6.68 -1.11 -5.01
C ASN A 6 -6.63 -2.40 -4.21
N VAL A 7 -5.80 -2.42 -3.18
CA VAL A 7 -5.61 -3.59 -2.31
C VAL A 7 -5.67 -3.18 -0.85
N ARG A 8 -5.94 -4.15 0.01
CA ARG A 8 -5.77 -4.05 1.46
C ARG A 8 -4.68 -5.01 1.89
N VAL A 9 -3.74 -4.52 2.69
CA VAL A 9 -2.71 -5.35 3.30
C VAL A 9 -3.31 -6.06 4.51
N ARG A 10 -3.35 -7.38 4.50
CA ARG A 10 -3.99 -8.19 5.56
C ARG A 10 -3.34 -8.01 6.92
N ALA A 11 -2.02 -7.88 6.97
CA ALA A 11 -1.26 -7.78 8.21
C ALA A 11 -1.55 -6.49 8.99
N THR A 12 -1.80 -5.38 8.29
CA THR A 12 -1.97 -4.05 8.89
C THR A 12 -3.36 -3.48 8.70
N ASP A 13 -4.21 -4.17 7.93
CA ASP A 13 -5.54 -3.72 7.52
C ASP A 13 -5.54 -2.45 6.64
N ARG A 14 -4.36 -1.92 6.30
CA ARG A 14 -4.21 -0.66 5.56
C ARG A 14 -4.55 -0.82 4.08
N ARG A 15 -5.20 0.20 3.52
CA ARG A 15 -5.47 0.29 2.09
C ARG A 15 -4.25 0.80 1.34
N ALA A 16 -3.99 0.24 0.18
CA ALA A 16 -2.89 0.61 -0.69
C ALA A 16 -3.29 0.43 -2.16
N ARG A 17 -2.43 0.90 -3.07
CA ARG A 17 -2.57 0.69 -4.52
C ARG A 17 -1.33 0.00 -5.05
N ILE A 18 -1.50 -1.00 -5.91
CA ILE A 18 -0.37 -1.65 -6.59
C ILE A 18 0.26 -0.65 -7.57
N ILE A 19 1.55 -0.39 -7.44
CA ILE A 19 2.31 0.52 -8.31
C ILE A 19 3.30 -0.23 -9.22
N GLU A 20 3.68 -1.45 -8.84
CA GLU A 20 4.65 -2.26 -9.59
C GLU A 20 4.38 -3.76 -9.39
N ASP A 21 4.52 -4.55 -10.46
CA ASP A 21 4.55 -6.01 -10.43
C ASP A 21 6.01 -6.46 -10.54
N LEU A 22 6.52 -7.11 -9.49
CA LEU A 22 7.91 -7.56 -9.39
C LEU A 22 8.09 -9.01 -9.88
N GLY A 23 7.03 -9.64 -10.36
CA GLY A 23 6.97 -11.07 -10.65
C GLY A 23 6.93 -11.93 -9.39
N ASN A 24 6.85 -13.25 -9.58
CA ASN A 24 6.83 -14.24 -8.48
C ASN A 24 5.78 -13.94 -7.40
N SER A 25 4.62 -13.40 -7.79
CA SER A 25 3.54 -13.01 -6.88
C SER A 25 3.94 -11.95 -5.84
N HIS A 26 4.95 -11.12 -6.12
CA HIS A 26 5.33 -9.97 -5.30
C HIS A 26 4.91 -8.67 -5.99
N TYR A 27 4.40 -7.74 -5.18
CA TYR A 27 3.87 -6.46 -5.65
C TYR A 27 4.40 -5.34 -4.78
N ARG A 28 4.83 -4.24 -5.41
CA ARG A 28 5.09 -2.99 -4.69
C ARG A 28 3.78 -2.22 -4.62
N VAL A 29 3.40 -1.81 -3.42
CA VAL A 29 2.18 -1.05 -3.15
C VAL A 29 2.51 0.29 -2.51
N LEU A 30 1.67 1.29 -2.75
CA LEU A 30 1.71 2.59 -2.08
C LEU A 30 0.50 2.70 -1.16
N PHE A 31 0.71 2.93 0.14
CA PHE A 31 -0.39 3.09 1.09
C PHE A 31 -1.18 4.37 0.83
N TYR A 32 -2.49 4.30 1.02
CA TYR A 32 -3.28 5.52 1.15
C TYR A 32 -2.94 6.22 2.46
N LEU A 33 -3.01 7.56 2.44
CA LEU A 33 -2.99 8.36 3.66
C LEU A 33 -4.13 7.87 4.56
N ASP A 34 -3.78 7.55 5.80
CA ASP A 34 -4.77 7.14 6.79
C ASP A 34 -5.70 8.34 7.07
N PRO A 35 -7.03 8.22 6.93
CA PRO A 35 -7.94 9.33 7.21
C PRO A 35 -7.91 9.72 8.70
N ASP A 36 -7.51 8.81 9.58
CA ASP A 36 -7.31 9.03 11.01
C ASP A 36 -5.88 9.49 11.36
N ALA A 37 -4.99 9.66 10.37
CA ALA A 37 -3.71 10.32 10.61
C ALA A 37 -3.96 11.75 11.08
N ASP A 38 -3.56 12.03 12.33
CA ASP A 38 -3.66 13.35 12.95
C ASP A 38 -3.10 14.41 12.00
N ALA A 39 -3.74 15.59 11.94
CA ALA A 39 -3.34 16.66 11.02
C ALA A 39 -1.87 17.12 11.19
N LEU A 40 -1.24 16.78 12.32
CA LEU A 40 0.17 17.05 12.62
C LEU A 40 1.13 16.09 11.90
N ASP A 41 0.67 14.88 11.56
CA ASP A 41 1.45 13.87 10.82
C ASP A 41 1.45 14.12 9.30
N ARG A 42 0.66 15.10 8.83
CA ARG A 42 0.65 15.54 7.43
C ARG A 42 1.87 16.39 7.03
N ASP A 43 2.54 17.01 8.00
CA ASP A 43 3.69 17.90 7.76
C ASP A 43 5.02 17.17 7.90
N THR A 44 5.02 15.94 8.42
CA THR A 44 6.16 15.04 8.31
C THR A 44 6.17 14.53 6.88
N PRO A 45 7.19 14.82 6.04
CA PRO A 45 7.30 14.16 4.76
C PRO A 45 7.38 12.66 5.05
N GLN A 46 6.30 11.93 4.77
CA GLN A 46 6.40 10.48 4.62
C GLN A 46 7.31 10.31 3.43
N ASP A 47 8.57 9.96 3.67
CA ASP A 47 9.52 9.66 2.61
C ASP A 47 8.80 8.78 1.57
N GLU A 48 8.80 9.22 0.32
CA GLU A 48 8.11 8.50 -0.78
C GLU A 48 8.56 7.04 -0.90
N ASP A 49 9.75 6.72 -0.36
CA ASP A 49 10.29 5.37 -0.25
C ASP A 49 9.72 4.53 0.92
N ASP A 50 9.17 5.15 1.97
CA ASP A 50 8.59 4.50 3.17
C ASP A 50 7.05 4.52 3.19
N ALA A 51 6.40 5.24 2.27
CA ALA A 51 4.94 5.29 2.17
C ALA A 51 4.32 4.00 1.57
N GLY A 52 5.14 3.01 1.23
CA GLY A 52 4.74 1.78 0.57
C GLY A 52 5.51 0.56 1.07
N GLY A 53 5.21 -0.60 0.48
CA GLY A 53 5.90 -1.84 0.83
C GLY A 53 5.81 -2.87 -0.28
N VAL A 54 6.67 -3.89 -0.19
CA VAL A 54 6.60 -5.07 -1.07
C VAL A 54 5.87 -6.17 -0.32
N TYR A 55 4.80 -6.69 -0.93
CA TYR A 55 3.94 -7.71 -0.35
C TYR A 55 3.70 -8.84 -1.33
N THR A 56 3.43 -10.03 -0.82
CA THR A 56 3.02 -11.16 -1.65
C THR A 56 1.54 -11.06 -2.02
N ALA A 57 1.12 -11.80 -3.05
CA ALA A 57 -0.30 -11.94 -3.39
C ALA A 57 -1.14 -12.49 -2.22
N GLU A 58 -0.54 -13.25 -1.30
CA GLU A 58 -1.23 -13.83 -0.15
C GLU A 58 -1.48 -12.79 0.96
N ASP A 59 -0.59 -11.80 1.07
CA ASP A 59 -0.70 -10.69 2.02
C ASP A 59 -1.70 -9.63 1.57
N LEU A 60 -2.08 -9.64 0.28
CA LEU A 60 -2.92 -8.63 -0.35
C LEU A 60 -4.33 -9.15 -0.62
N GLU A 61 -5.32 -8.30 -0.38
CA GLU A 61 -6.71 -8.52 -0.76
C GLU A 61 -7.13 -7.43 -1.74
N VAL A 62 -7.56 -7.79 -2.96
CA VAL A 62 -8.07 -6.80 -3.92
C VAL A 62 -9.40 -6.26 -3.43
N ILE A 63 -9.52 -4.93 -3.40
CA ILE A 63 -10.74 -4.23 -2.98
C ILE A 63 -11.27 -3.38 -4.15
N ALA A 64 -12.59 -3.28 -4.24
CA ALA A 64 -13.30 -2.53 -5.27
C ALA A 64 -13.28 -1.01 -5.00
#